data_AF-A0A833ASG3-F1
#
_entry.id   AF-A0A833ASG3-F1
#
_cell.length_a   1.000
_cell.length_b   1.000
_cell.length_c   1.000
_cell.angle_alpha   90.00
_cell.angle_beta   90.00
_cell.angle_gamma   90.00
#
_symmetry.space_group_name_H-M   'P 1'
#
loop_
_entity.id
_entity.type
_entity.pdbx_description
1 polymer ?
#
loop_
_entity_poly.entity_id
_entity_poly.type
_entity_poly.pdbx_seq_one_letter_code
_entity_poly.pdbx_strand_id
1 'polypeptide(L)' 'MQSPDLISISFSAFLIVFFILSSLAVVMQLIIRLFPAKEMDDDLTIYSAIASVHSTLYPGKKITKIEEIK' A
#
# COMPACT_ATOMS: atom_id res chain seq x y z
N MET A 1 -19.34 -44.83 -17.84
CA MET A 1 -18.05 -44.19 -18.14
C MET A 1 -18.31 -42.70 -18.25
N GLN A 2 -18.20 -41.96 -17.14
CA GLN A 2 -18.38 -40.51 -17.13
C GLN A 2 -17.10 -39.87 -17.64
N SER A 3 -17.09 -39.52 -18.93
CA SER A 3 -16.06 -38.68 -19.51
C SER A 3 -16.10 -37.36 -18.75
N PRO A 4 -15.03 -36.94 -18.06
CA PRO A 4 -14.99 -35.58 -17.55
C PRO A 4 -15.02 -34.65 -18.77
N ASP A 5 -16.10 -33.87 -18.89
CA ASP A 5 -16.28 -32.93 -19.99
C ASP A 5 -15.03 -32.03 -20.08
N LEU A 6 -14.47 -31.86 -21.28
CA LEU A 6 -13.29 -31.02 -21.51
C LEU A 6 -13.45 -29.63 -20.89
N ILE A 7 -14.69 -29.12 -20.90
CA ILE A 7 -15.10 -27.88 -20.23
C ILE A 7 -14.78 -27.88 -18.74
N SER A 8 -15.03 -29.00 -18.05
CA SER A 8 -14.80 -29.16 -16.62
C SER A 8 -13.30 -29.19 -16.30
N ILE A 9 -12.50 -29.84 -17.14
CA ILE A 9 -11.04 -29.86 -16.99
C ILE A 9 -10.46 -28.45 -17.20
N SER A 10 -10.90 -27.75 -18.26
CA SER A 10 -10.42 -26.40 -18.58
C SER A 10 -10.77 -25.40 -17.48
N PHE A 11 -11.99 -25.48 -16.94
CA PHE A 11 -12.43 -24.61 -15.86
C PHE A 11 -11.64 -24.88 -14.56
N SER A 12 -11.42 -26.15 -14.22
CA SER A 12 -10.61 -26.54 -13.06
C SER A 12 -9.18 -26.04 -13.18
N ALA A 13 -8.55 -26.17 -14.35
CA ALA A 13 -7.20 -25.68 -14.57
C ALA A 13 -7.10 -24.16 -14.41
N PHE A 14 -8.07 -23.41 -14.95
CA PHE A 14 -8.10 -21.96 -14.82
C PHE A 14 -8.23 -21.52 -13.36
N LEU A 15 -9.11 -22.17 -12.57
CA LEU A 15 -9.25 -21.88 -11.15
C LEU A 15 -7.97 -22.13 -10.36
N ILE A 16 -7.27 -23.23 -10.64
CA ILE A 16 -6.00 -23.56 -9.97
C ILE A 16 -4.95 -22.49 -10.27
N VAL A 17 -4.78 -22.09 -11.53
CA VAL A 17 -3.81 -21.07 -11.91
C VAL A 17 -4.16 -19.73 -11.27
N PHE A 18 -5.44 -19.34 -11.28
CA PHE A 18 -5.90 -18.12 -10.62
C PHE A 18 -5.61 -18.15 -9.13
N PHE A 19 -5.83 -19.28 -8.47
CA PHE A 19 -5.56 -19.45 -7.04
C PHE A 19 -4.06 -19.31 -6.72
N ILE A 20 -3.20 -19.88 -7.55
CA ILE A 20 -1.74 -19.77 -7.39
C ILE A 20 -1.30 -18.31 -7.54
N LEU A 21 -1.75 -17.63 -8.60
CA LEU A 21 -1.41 -16.23 -8.84
C LEU A 21 -1.94 -15.32 -7.73
N SER A 22 -3.18 -15.55 -7.28
CA SER A 22 -3.78 -14.81 -6.17
C SER A 22 -3.02 -15.04 -4.87
N SER A 23 -2.66 -16.28 -4.55
CA SER A 23 -1.85 -16.59 -3.36
C SER A 23 -0.51 -15.86 -3.39
N LEU A 24 0.17 -15.85 -4.53
CA LEU A 24 1.46 -15.17 -4.66
C LEU A 24 1.30 -13.64 -4.49
N ALA A 25 0.26 -13.05 -5.07
CA ALA A 25 -0.05 -11.64 -4.91
C ALA A 25 -0.33 -11.27 -3.44
N VAL A 26 -1.11 -12.11 -2.74
CA VAL A 26 -1.40 -11.92 -1.31
C VAL A 26 -0.11 -11.99 -0.48
N VAL A 27 0.76 -12.96 -0.74
CA VAL A 27 2.06 -13.07 -0.04
C VAL A 27 2.91 -11.83 -0.29
N MET A 28 3.02 -11.37 -1.54
CA MET A 28 3.77 -10.16 -1.86
C MET A 28 3.20 -8.93 -1.14
N GLN A 29 1.88 -8.77 -1.12
CA GLN A 29 1.22 -7.66 -0.43
C GLN A 29 1.39 -7.73 1.09
N LEU A 30 1.39 -8.94 1.65
CA LEU A 30 1.64 -9.16 3.07
C LEU A 30 3.08 -8.81 3.45
N ILE A 31 4.05 -9.16 2.60
CA ILE A 31 5.46 -8.79 2.76
C ILE A 31 5.61 -7.26 2.72
N ILE A 32 5.02 -6.58 1.73
CA ILE A 32 5.06 -5.11 1.61
C ILE A 32 4.43 -4.44 2.83
N ARG A 33 3.34 -5.00 3.37
CA ARG A 33 2.66 -4.43 4.54
C ARG A 33 3.44 -4.67 5.84
N LEU A 34 4.12 -5.81 5.96
CA LEU A 34 4.92 -6.15 7.14
C LEU A 34 6.28 -5.45 7.14
N PHE A 35 6.86 -5.27 5.96
CA PHE A 35 8.11 -4.55 5.72
C PHE A 35 7.88 -3.50 4.65
N PRO A 36 7.19 -2.39 4.99
CA PRO A 36 7.06 -1.28 4.07
C PRO A 36 8.47 -0.79 3.76
N ALA A 37 8.83 -0.82 2.48
CA ALA A 37 10.02 -0.12 2.03
C ALA A 37 9.86 1.31 2.50
N LYS A 38 10.84 1.81 3.26
CA LYS A 38 10.88 3.21 3.64
C LYS A 38 11.02 3.98 2.33
N GLU A 39 9.90 4.44 1.78
CA GLU A 39 9.96 5.42 0.73
C GLU A 39 10.82 6.57 1.28
N MET A 40 11.59 7.23 0.42
CA MET A 40 12.20 8.51 0.76
C MET A 40 11.04 9.50 0.92
N ASP A 41 10.31 9.31 2.01
CA ASP A 41 9.11 10.01 2.41
C ASP A 41 9.65 11.28 3.04
N ASP A 42 9.40 12.40 2.35
CA ASP A 42 9.44 13.71 2.94
C ASP A 42 8.68 13.61 4.27
N ASP A 43 9.45 13.64 5.37
CA ASP A 43 9.12 12.97 6.62
C ASP A 43 7.73 13.40 7.11
N LEU A 44 6.71 12.60 6.77
CA LEU A 44 5.31 12.89 7.05
C LEU A 44 5.09 13.02 8.57
N THR A 45 5.97 12.40 9.36
CA THR A 45 6.07 12.56 10.80
C THR A 45 6.51 13.96 11.20
N ILE A 46 7.52 14.52 10.53
CA ILE A 46 7.96 15.91 10.73
C ILE A 46 6.86 16.88 10.29
N TYR A 47 6.24 16.68 9.12
CA TYR A 47 5.15 17.55 8.67
C TYR A 47 3.94 17.51 9.61
N SER A 48 3.58 16.33 10.13
CA SER A 48 2.49 16.19 11.10
C SER A 48 2.83 16.79 12.47
N ALA A 49 4.08 16.65 12.93
CA ALA A 49 4.56 17.30 14.15
C ALA A 49 4.58 18.83 14.03
N ILE A 50 5.04 19.36 12.89
CA ILE A 50 5.01 20.81 12.62
C ILE A 50 3.57 21.30 12.56
N ALA A 51 2.68 20.58 11.86
CA ALA A 51 1.28 20.94 11.74
C ALA A 51 0.56 20.92 13.11
N SER A 52 0.82 19.94 13.97
CA SER A 52 0.21 19.85 15.30
C SER A 52 0.69 20.95 16.25
N VAL A 53 1.98 21.28 16.19
CA VAL A 53 2.52 22.41 16.98
C VAL A 53 1.98 23.72 16.45
N HIS A 54 1.96 23.92 15.13
CA HIS A 54 1.48 25.14 14.50
C HIS A 54 -0.02 25.37 14.77
N SER A 55 -0.86 24.33 14.73
CA SER A 55 -2.28 24.45 15.04
C SER A 55 -2.54 24.80 16.51
N THR A 56 -1.67 24.37 17.41
CA THR A 56 -1.75 24.68 18.85
C THR A 56 -1.24 26.08 19.19
N LEU A 57 -0.10 26.47 18.61
CA LEU A 57 0.56 27.74 18.95
C LEU A 57 0.02 28.94 18.13
N TYR A 58 -0.45 28.71 16.91
CA TYR A 58 -0.88 29.75 15.98
C TYR A 58 -2.22 29.41 15.29
N PRO A 59 -3.34 29.38 16.04
CA PRO A 59 -4.65 29.08 15.49
C PRO A 59 -5.06 30.11 14.42
N GLY A 60 -5.52 29.64 13.27
CA GLY A 60 -6.02 30.47 12.17
C GLY A 60 -4.94 31.18 11.34
N LYS A 61 -3.65 30.93 11.60
CA LYS A 61 -2.56 31.49 10.78
C LYS A 61 -2.20 30.53 9.63
N LYS A 62 -1.83 31.08 8.47
CA LYS A 62 -1.41 30.33 7.28
C LYS A 62 0.09 30.50 7.07
N ILE A 63 0.80 29.38 6.89
CA ILE A 63 2.22 29.41 6.50
C ILE A 63 2.28 29.88 5.04
N THR A 64 2.90 31.03 4.79
CA THR A 64 3.00 31.66 3.46
C THR A 64 4.33 31.41 2.76
N LYS A 65 5.40 31.10 3.52
CA LYS A 65 6.73 30.80 2.98
C LYS A 65 7.54 30.01 4.02
N ILE A 66 8.24 28.96 3.59
CA ILE A 66 9.23 28.24 4.39
C ILE A 66 10.58 28.47 3.71
N GLU A 67 11.52 29.09 4.41
CA GLU A 67 12.88 29.34 3.92
C GLU A 67 13.85 28.44 4.72
N GLU A 68 14.69 27.69 4.01
CA GLU A 68 15.77 26.94 4.63
C GLU A 68 16.94 27.90 4.90
N ILE A 69 17.35 28.01 6.17
CA ILE A 69 18.54 28.76 6.55
C ILE A 69 19.71 27.77 6.58
N LYS A 70 20.69 28.00 5.70
CA LYS A 70 21.92 27.20 5.58
C LYS A 70 22.98 27.60 6.61
#